data_AF-A0A7W1DBG6-F1
#
_entry.id   AF-A0A7W1DBG6-F1
#
_cell.length_a   1.000
_cell.length_b   1.000
_cell.length_c   1.000
_cell.angle_alpha   90.00
_cell.angle_beta   90.00
_cell.angle_gamma   90.00
#
_symmetry.space_group_name_H-M   'P 1'
#
loop_
_entity.id
_entity.type
_entity.pdbx_description
1 polymer ?
#
loop_
_entity_poly.entity_id
_entity_poly.type
_entity_poly.pdbx_seq_one_letter_code
_entity_poly.pdbx_strand_id
1 'polypeptide(L)'
;MPSKDSKTNFALLRDKILQKSGKDYWRSVEEFADASEFEEFVKHEYPSQAEEWEDGLSRRNFIKVMGASLAFAGLSGCVIQPAEKIVPYVRQPEEIVPGKALYFATAMSLGGIATGLLAESNEG
;
A
#
# COMPACT_ATOMS: atom_id res chain seq x y z
N MET A 1 43.24 18.23 -19.98
CA MET A 1 44.26 17.82 -20.98
C MET A 1 44.84 16.49 -20.50
N PRO A 2 44.97 15.45 -21.33
CA PRO A 2 45.48 14.17 -20.86
C PRO A 2 46.94 14.31 -20.44
N SER A 3 47.22 13.91 -19.20
CA SER A 3 48.56 13.87 -18.59
C SER A 3 49.52 12.99 -19.41
N LYS A 4 50.81 13.36 -19.40
CA LYS A 4 51.91 12.80 -20.21
C LYS A 4 52.17 11.29 -19.99
N ASP A 5 51.59 10.70 -18.93
CA ASP A 5 51.76 9.28 -18.58
C ASP A 5 50.70 8.34 -19.20
N SER A 6 49.78 8.89 -20.00
CA SER A 6 48.60 8.19 -20.53
C SER A 6 48.91 6.92 -21.34
N LYS A 7 50.04 6.85 -22.06
CA LYS A 7 50.35 5.69 -22.93
C LYS A 7 50.83 4.45 -22.16
N THR A 8 51.33 4.62 -20.93
CA THR A 8 51.85 3.50 -20.11
C THR A 8 50.73 2.83 -19.29
N ASN A 9 49.54 3.44 -19.20
CA ASN A 9 48.52 3.05 -18.23
C ASN A 9 47.43 2.11 -18.80
N PHE A 10 47.10 2.20 -20.10
CA PHE A 10 45.99 1.42 -20.68
C PHE A 10 46.23 -0.09 -20.76
N ALA A 11 47.48 -0.53 -21.00
CA ALA A 11 47.80 -1.95 -21.03
C ALA A 11 47.60 -2.60 -19.65
N LEU A 12 48.02 -1.93 -18.59
CA LEU A 12 47.85 -2.38 -17.20
C LEU A 12 46.38 -2.42 -16.80
N LEU A 13 45.59 -1.40 -17.18
CA LEU A 13 44.15 -1.38 -16.94
C LEU A 13 43.43 -2.52 -17.66
N ARG A 14 43.82 -2.80 -18.91
CA ARG A 14 43.27 -3.93 -19.68
C ARG A 14 43.57 -5.27 -19.01
N ASP A 15 44.80 -5.49 -18.58
CA ASP A 15 45.17 -6.74 -17.90
C ASP A 15 44.42 -6.89 -16.56
N LYS A 16 44.21 -5.79 -15.82
CA LYS A 16 43.40 -5.76 -14.59
C LYS A 16 41.93 -6.15 -14.85
N ILE A 17 41.35 -5.74 -15.98
CA ILE A 17 39.99 -6.14 -16.40
C ILE A 17 39.96 -7.63 -16.71
N LEU A 18 40.95 -8.13 -17.48
CA LEU A 18 40.99 -9.53 -17.92
C LEU A 18 41.26 -10.51 -16.76
N GLN A 19 41.90 -10.06 -15.68
CA GLN A 19 42.17 -10.86 -14.49
C GLN A 19 40.97 -11.00 -13.54
N LYS A 20 39.99 -10.08 -13.60
CA LYS A 20 38.80 -10.14 -12.75
C LYS A 20 37.71 -10.99 -13.40
N SER A 21 37.20 -11.97 -12.64
CA SER A 21 36.03 -12.77 -13.02
C SER A 21 34.86 -12.42 -12.09
N GLY A 22 33.84 -11.75 -12.64
CA GLY A 22 32.69 -11.25 -11.89
C GLY A 22 32.02 -10.05 -12.56
N LYS A 23 30.93 -9.56 -11.98
CA LYS A 23 30.25 -8.34 -12.44
C LYS A 23 30.66 -7.16 -11.56
N ASP A 24 31.77 -6.51 -11.92
CA ASP A 24 32.13 -5.21 -11.36
C ASP A 24 31.55 -4.13 -12.26
N TYR A 25 30.75 -3.25 -11.66
CA TYR A 25 30.12 -2.14 -12.34
C TYR A 25 30.87 -0.85 -11.99
N TRP A 26 31.36 -0.17 -13.02
CA TRP A 26 31.99 1.14 -12.94
C TRP A 26 31.27 2.07 -13.90
N ARG A 27 31.12 3.33 -13.49
CA ARG A 27 30.40 4.37 -14.23
C ARG A 27 31.34 5.19 -15.10
N SER A 28 32.62 5.27 -14.73
CA SER A 28 33.66 5.96 -15.49
C SER A 28 35.00 5.21 -15.44
N VAL A 29 35.89 5.54 -16.37
CA VAL A 29 37.23 4.94 -16.45
C VAL A 29 38.08 5.41 -15.27
N GLU A 30 37.85 6.63 -14.81
CA GLU A 30 38.50 7.26 -13.67
C GLU A 30 38.15 6.56 -12.35
N GLU A 31 36.89 6.12 -12.19
CA GLU A 31 36.44 5.29 -11.06
C GLU A 31 37.14 3.93 -11.05
N PHE A 32 37.35 3.32 -12.23
CA PHE A 32 38.06 2.04 -12.34
C PHE A 32 39.58 2.16 -12.12
N ALA A 33 40.15 3.29 -12.54
CA ALA A 33 41.56 3.62 -12.40
C ALA A 33 41.96 4.07 -10.98
N ASP A 34 40.98 4.27 -10.09
CA ASP A 34 41.18 4.71 -8.70
C ASP A 34 42.00 6.02 -8.64
N ALA A 35 41.62 6.97 -9.50
CA ALA A 35 42.30 8.26 -9.60
C ALA A 35 41.95 9.14 -8.40
N SER A 36 42.95 9.69 -7.71
CA SER A 36 42.74 10.57 -6.54
C SER A 36 41.90 11.82 -6.87
N GLU A 37 42.04 12.36 -8.08
CA GLU A 37 41.25 13.50 -8.57
C GLU A 37 39.75 13.18 -8.67
N PHE A 38 39.40 11.92 -8.96
CA PHE A 38 38.01 11.47 -9.03
C PHE A 38 37.39 11.33 -7.64
N GLU A 39 38.16 10.86 -6.65
CA GLU A 39 37.70 10.75 -5.26
C GLU A 39 37.37 12.14 -4.68
N GLU A 40 38.22 13.15 -4.94
CA GLU A 40 37.98 14.53 -4.53
C GLU A 40 36.74 15.13 -5.20
N PHE A 41 36.56 14.86 -6.51
CA PHE A 41 35.38 15.29 -7.25
C PHE A 41 34.07 14.70 -6.68
N VAL A 42 34.05 13.40 -6.39
CA VAL A 42 32.88 12.73 -5.81
C VAL A 42 32.52 13.29 -4.44
N LYS A 43 33.52 13.54 -3.57
CA LYS A 43 33.30 14.13 -2.23
C LYS A 43 32.76 15.56 -2.30
N HIS A 44 33.13 16.31 -3.35
CA HIS A 44 32.65 17.68 -3.54
C HIS A 44 31.20 17.72 -4.05
N GLU A 45 30.85 16.82 -4.98
CA GLU A 45 29.53 16.77 -5.60
C GLU A 45 28.47 16.14 -4.67
N TYR A 46 28.86 15.14 -3.88
CA TYR A 46 28.00 14.41 -2.94
C TYR A 46 28.54 14.53 -1.52
N PRO A 47 28.38 15.69 -0.85
CA PRO A 47 28.77 15.83 0.54
C PRO A 47 28.01 14.82 1.42
N SER A 48 28.66 14.33 2.47
CA SER A 48 28.16 13.24 3.35
C SER A 48 26.76 13.46 3.94
N GLN A 49 26.24 14.69 3.92
CA GLN A 49 24.88 15.02 4.36
C GLN A 49 23.79 14.71 3.31
N ALA A 50 24.15 14.39 2.06
CA ALA A 50 23.19 14.05 1.01
C ALA A 50 22.67 12.60 1.12
N GLU A 51 23.34 11.73 1.87
CA GLU A 51 22.89 10.37 2.21
C GLU A 51 22.02 10.37 3.47
N GLU A 52 21.08 11.31 3.59
CA GLU A 52 20.15 11.37 4.72
C GLU A 52 19.02 10.31 4.60
N TRP A 53 19.42 9.05 4.52
CA TRP A 53 18.67 7.88 4.97
C TRP A 53 19.66 6.72 5.21
N GLU A 54 20.45 6.85 6.28
CA GLU A 54 21.30 5.77 6.84
C GLU A 54 20.54 4.44 6.99
N ASP A 55 19.23 4.54 7.25
CA ASP A 55 18.29 3.43 7.20
C ASP A 55 17.30 3.75 6.07
N GLY A 56 17.52 3.20 4.87
CA GLY A 56 16.55 3.25 3.77
C GLY A 56 15.16 2.77 4.22
N LEU A 57 14.14 2.93 3.38
CA LEU A 57 12.76 2.48 3.65
C LEU A 57 12.70 0.97 3.97
N SER A 58 13.01 0.61 5.21
CA SER A 58 12.93 -0.75 5.69
C SER A 58 11.45 -1.09 5.84
N ARG A 59 11.08 -2.35 5.53
CA ARG A 59 9.70 -2.83 5.72
C ARG A 59 9.17 -2.49 7.12
N ARG A 60 10.04 -2.55 8.14
CA ARG A 60 9.71 -2.22 9.52
C ARG A 60 9.43 -0.73 9.72
N ASN A 61 10.27 0.16 9.19
CA ASN A 61 10.07 1.60 9.33
C ASN A 61 8.84 2.07 8.53
N PHE A 62 8.58 1.47 7.37
CA PHE A 62 7.36 1.70 6.60
C PHE A 62 6.09 1.32 7.40
N ILE A 63 6.06 0.11 8.00
CA ILE A 63 4.91 -0.33 8.81
C ILE A 63 4.74 0.54 10.06
N LYS A 64 5.83 0.98 10.71
CA LYS A 64 5.75 1.89 11.85
C LYS A 64 5.11 3.22 11.49
N VAL A 65 5.55 3.85 10.40
CA VAL A 65 5.01 5.14 9.96
C VAL A 65 3.55 4.98 9.52
N MET A 66 3.22 3.95 8.74
CA MET A 66 1.84 3.66 8.35
C MET A 66 0.93 3.43 9.56
N GLY A 67 1.37 2.63 10.53
CA GLY A 67 0.62 2.35 11.76
C GLY A 67 0.40 3.60 12.61
N ALA A 68 1.41 4.45 12.74
CA ALA A 68 1.28 5.74 13.43
C ALA A 68 0.27 6.66 12.74
N SER A 69 0.30 6.74 11.41
CA SER A 69 -0.66 7.51 10.62
C SER A 69 -2.09 7.00 10.79
N LEU A 70 -2.30 5.68 10.79
CA LEU A 70 -3.62 5.09 11.01
C LEU A 70 -4.15 5.32 12.43
N ALA A 71 -3.29 5.24 13.44
CA ALA A 71 -3.65 5.55 14.83
C ALA A 71 -4.06 7.02 14.99
N PHE A 72 -3.31 7.95 14.37
CA PHE A 72 -3.59 9.39 14.44
C PHE A 72 -4.81 9.80 13.63
N ALA A 73 -5.05 9.17 12.48
CA ALA A 73 -6.26 9.33 11.69
C ALA A 73 -7.53 8.84 12.41
N GLY A 74 -7.38 8.21 13.58
CA GLY A 74 -8.45 7.59 14.34
C GLY A 74 -8.80 6.25 13.71
N LEU A 75 -8.37 5.17 14.35
CA LEU A 75 -8.85 3.80 14.07
C LEU A 75 -10.34 3.69 14.45
N SER A 76 -11.20 4.42 13.75
CA SER A 76 -12.64 4.56 14.00
C SER A 76 -13.45 3.33 13.61
N GLY A 77 -12.80 2.22 13.23
CA GLY A 77 -13.46 0.97 12.87
C GLY A 77 -14.23 0.32 14.02
N CYS A 78 -13.92 0.66 15.28
CA CYS A 78 -14.62 0.15 16.47
C CYS A 78 -15.28 1.27 17.29
N VAL A 79 -15.94 2.23 16.62
CA VAL A 79 -16.80 3.18 17.33
C VAL A 79 -18.02 2.44 17.84
N ILE A 80 -18.39 2.67 19.11
CA ILE A 80 -19.65 2.21 19.69
C ILE A 80 -20.78 2.69 18.78
N GLN A 81 -21.50 1.74 18.16
CA GLN A 81 -22.69 2.07 17.40
C GLN A 81 -23.68 2.79 18.34
N PRO A 82 -24.36 3.84 17.87
CA PRO A 82 -25.36 4.53 18.68
C PRO A 82 -26.38 3.51 19.17
N ALA A 83 -26.80 3.64 20.43
CA ALA A 83 -27.77 2.72 21.01
C ALA A 83 -29.11 2.85 20.24
N GLU A 84 -29.44 1.83 19.45
CA GLU A 84 -30.73 1.74 18.78
C GLU A 84 -31.79 1.21 19.74
N LYS A 85 -33.00 1.78 19.67
CA LYS A 85 -34.12 1.35 20.49
C LYS A 85 -34.88 0.24 19.77
N ILE A 86 -34.92 -0.95 20.37
CA ILE A 86 -35.76 -2.06 19.91
C ILE A 86 -37.09 -1.98 20.67
N VAL A 87 -38.19 -1.77 19.95
CA VAL A 87 -39.54 -1.62 20.54
C VAL A 87 -40.38 -2.86 20.24
N PRO A 88 -40.62 -3.75 21.21
CA PRO A 88 -41.45 -4.94 21.00
C PRO A 88 -42.95 -4.60 21.02
N TYR A 89 -43.77 -5.54 20.53
CA TYR A 89 -45.21 -5.46 20.68
C TYR A 89 -45.63 -5.44 22.16
N VAL A 90 -46.54 -4.53 22.52
CA VAL A 90 -47.18 -4.52 23.85
C VAL A 90 -48.14 -5.71 24.01
N ARG A 91 -48.81 -6.09 22.92
CA ARG A 91 -49.63 -7.30 22.81
C ARG A 91 -49.32 -7.97 21.49
N GLN A 92 -48.58 -9.06 21.55
CA GLN A 92 -48.16 -9.79 20.36
C GLN A 92 -49.32 -10.65 19.82
N PRO A 93 -49.63 -10.57 18.51
CA PRO A 93 -50.54 -11.50 17.85
C PRO A 93 -49.97 -12.93 17.84
N GLU A 94 -50.80 -13.95 18.04
CA GLU A 94 -50.34 -15.35 18.15
C GLU A 94 -49.71 -15.89 16.84
N GLU A 95 -50.13 -15.36 15.69
CA GLU A 95 -49.70 -15.83 14.38
C GLU A 95 -48.38 -15.19 13.89
N ILE A 96 -47.92 -14.09 14.52
CA ILE A 96 -46.75 -13.32 14.08
C ILE A 96 -45.54 -13.61 14.99
N VAL A 97 -44.50 -14.21 14.39
CA VAL A 97 -43.20 -14.42 15.04
C VAL A 97 -42.19 -13.42 14.46
N PRO A 98 -41.67 -12.47 15.27
CA PRO A 98 -40.71 -11.47 14.80
C PRO A 98 -39.48 -12.11 14.14
N GLY A 99 -39.07 -11.56 12.99
CA GLY A 99 -37.99 -12.10 12.17
C GLY A 99 -38.35 -13.31 11.29
N LYS A 100 -39.60 -13.78 11.28
CA LYS A 100 -40.10 -14.76 10.31
C LYS A 100 -41.17 -14.14 9.41
N ALA A 101 -40.91 -14.16 8.12
CA ALA A 101 -41.86 -13.67 7.12
C ALA A 101 -43.14 -14.53 7.09
N LEU A 102 -44.29 -13.86 6.98
CA LEU A 102 -45.58 -14.50 6.73
C LEU A 102 -46.05 -14.23 5.30
N TYR A 103 -46.57 -15.25 4.63
CA TYR A 103 -47.09 -15.14 3.28
C TYR A 103 -48.61 -15.18 3.26
N PHE A 104 -49.24 -14.14 2.71
CA PHE A 104 -50.69 -14.04 2.55
C PHE A 104 -51.07 -14.21 1.08
N ALA A 105 -52.05 -15.08 0.82
CA ALA A 105 -52.69 -15.17 -0.49
C ALA A 105 -53.68 -14.01 -0.63
N THR A 106 -53.38 -13.04 -1.49
CA THR A 106 -54.17 -11.83 -1.71
C THR A 106 -54.39 -11.58 -3.20
N ALA A 107 -55.12 -10.53 -3.55
CA ALA A 107 -55.30 -10.10 -4.94
C ALA A 107 -55.28 -8.56 -5.05
N MET A 108 -54.72 -8.05 -6.15
CA MET A 108 -54.72 -6.62 -6.47
C MET A 108 -55.50 -6.37 -7.74
N SER A 109 -56.40 -5.37 -7.74
CA SER A 109 -57.09 -4.95 -8.95
C SER A 109 -56.15 -4.13 -9.83
N LEU A 110 -55.77 -4.66 -10.99
CA LEU A 110 -54.97 -3.96 -11.99
C LEU A 110 -55.74 -3.94 -13.31
N GLY A 111 -56.05 -2.75 -13.83
CA GLY A 111 -56.81 -2.61 -15.08
C GLY A 111 -58.23 -3.18 -15.03
N GLY A 112 -58.87 -3.21 -13.85
CA GLY A 112 -60.20 -3.77 -13.66
C GLY A 112 -60.25 -5.30 -13.50
N ILE A 113 -59.09 -5.97 -13.48
CA ILE A 113 -58.99 -7.42 -13.26
C ILE A 113 -58.29 -7.68 -11.93
N ALA A 114 -58.79 -8.65 -11.15
CA ALA A 114 -58.15 -9.08 -9.91
C ALA A 114 -57.00 -10.06 -10.23
N THR A 115 -55.77 -9.61 -10.01
CA THR A 115 -54.57 -10.44 -10.16
C THR A 115 -54.21 -11.04 -8.81
N GLY A 116 -54.16 -12.37 -8.72
CA GLY A 116 -53.74 -13.08 -7.52
C GLY A 116 -52.25 -12.87 -7.22
N LEU A 117 -51.92 -12.65 -5.95
CA LEU A 117 -50.57 -12.36 -5.46
C LEU A 117 -50.31 -13.15 -4.17
N LEU A 118 -49.06 -13.53 -3.97
CA LEU A 118 -48.57 -14.00 -2.68
C LEU A 118 -47.77 -12.85 -2.05
N ALA A 119 -48.33 -12.22 -1.03
CA ALA A 119 -47.71 -11.07 -0.36
C ALA A 119 -46.87 -11.54 0.82
N GLU A 120 -45.59 -11.15 0.86
CA GLU A 120 -44.75 -11.29 2.04
C GLU A 120 -45.00 -10.11 2.99
N SER A 121 -45.38 -10.39 4.23
CA SER A 121 -45.52 -9.40 5.29
C SER A 121 -44.51 -9.72 6.40
N ASN A 122 -43.67 -8.73 6.70
CA ASN A 122 -42.74 -8.76 7.82
C ASN A 122 -43.28 -7.81 8.89
N GLU A 123 -44.03 -8.35 9.86
CA GLU A 123 -44.52 -7.63 11.04
C GLU A 123 -45.62 -6.56 10.81
N GLY A 124 -46.26 -6.57 9.63
CA GLY A 124 -47.44 -5.74 9.30
C GLY A 124 -47.21 -4.75 8.18
#